data_AF-S6VVV4-F1
#
_entry.id   AF-S6VVV4-F1
#
_cell.length_a   1.000
_cell.length_b   1.000
_cell.length_c   1.000
_cell.angle_alpha   90.00
_cell.angle_beta   90.00
_cell.angle_gamma   90.00
#
_symmetry.space_group_name_H-M   'P 1'
#
loop_
_entity.id
_entity.type
_entity.pdbx_description
1 polymer ?
#
loop_
_entity_poly.entity_id
_entity_poly.type
_entity_poly.pdbx_seq_one_letter_code
_entity_poly.pdbx_strand_id
1 'polypeptide(L)'
;MHIPSDISDTLKAPVLPNNDPAAISHEQAHAGITVHIPGSVKMCWGDGIHFYWGKNVSTTTLFHRVGEHSVVRELCVSYMFTPHIQYGLIDLYYELYRDCRLIGTSPVLRVNVNYSVPVTSRQRNRKRLTNRRFPDK
;
A
#
# COMPACT_ATOMS: atom_id res chain seq x y z
N MET A 1 -22.04 20.62 -19.86
CA MET A 1 -20.92 19.82 -19.32
C MET A 1 -21.49 18.84 -18.30
N HIS A 2 -21.36 17.53 -18.53
CA HIS A 2 -21.85 16.52 -17.59
C HIS A 2 -20.92 16.51 -16.37
N ILE A 3 -21.45 16.71 -15.17
CA ILE A 3 -20.70 16.48 -13.94
C ILE A 3 -20.54 14.95 -13.84
N PRO A 4 -19.32 14.40 -13.76
CA PRO A 4 -19.17 12.96 -13.56
C PRO A 4 -19.88 12.55 -12.27
N SER A 5 -20.66 11.48 -12.31
CA SER A 5 -21.28 10.94 -11.09
C SER A 5 -20.19 10.49 -10.13
N ASP A 6 -20.38 10.75 -8.84
CA ASP A 6 -19.56 10.15 -7.79
C ASP A 6 -19.75 8.61 -7.85
N ILE A 7 -18.64 7.89 -7.91
CA ILE A 7 -18.60 6.43 -8.02
C ILE A 7 -18.04 5.75 -6.76
N SER A 8 -17.81 6.50 -5.68
CA SER A 8 -17.23 6.02 -4.42
C SER A 8 -17.95 4.80 -3.86
N ASP A 9 -19.27 4.72 -4.05
CA ASP A 9 -20.14 3.61 -3.65
C ASP A 9 -19.75 2.25 -4.26
N THR A 10 -19.08 2.27 -5.42
CA THR A 10 -18.64 1.07 -6.13
C THR A 10 -17.17 0.71 -5.89
N LEU A 11 -16.42 1.57 -5.20
CA LEU A 11 -14.98 1.39 -4.99
C LEU A 11 -14.73 0.47 -3.80
N LYS A 12 -13.71 -0.38 -3.93
CA LYS A 12 -13.21 -1.23 -2.84
C LYS A 12 -11.90 -0.66 -2.31
N ALA A 13 -11.62 -0.88 -1.04
CA ALA A 13 -10.34 -0.48 -0.42
C ALA A 13 -9.15 -1.15 -1.13
N PRO A 14 -7.94 -0.57 -1.06
CA PRO A 14 -6.72 -1.27 -1.42
C PRO A 14 -6.60 -2.62 -0.70
N VAL A 15 -5.90 -3.57 -1.31
CA VAL A 15 -5.70 -4.91 -0.74
C VAL A 15 -4.22 -5.23 -0.65
N LEU A 16 -3.80 -5.83 0.46
CA LEU A 16 -2.44 -6.36 0.69
C LEU A 16 -2.53 -7.88 0.58
N PRO A 17 -2.26 -8.48 -0.59
CA PRO A 17 -2.49 -9.92 -0.79
C PRO A 17 -1.57 -10.80 0.06
N ASN A 18 -0.37 -10.31 0.41
CA ASN A 18 0.71 -11.12 1.00
C ASN A 18 1.12 -10.67 2.40
N ASN A 19 0.43 -9.68 2.97
CA ASN A 19 0.81 -9.06 4.24
C ASN A 19 -0.41 -8.89 5.13
N ASP A 20 -0.24 -9.10 6.44
CA ASP A 20 -1.24 -8.75 7.44
C ASP A 20 -1.26 -7.23 7.63
N PRO A 21 -2.37 -6.54 7.31
CA PRO A 21 -2.49 -5.09 7.50
C PRO A 21 -2.24 -4.65 8.96
N ALA A 22 -2.55 -5.48 9.95
CA ALA A 22 -2.45 -5.11 11.36
C ALA A 22 -1.02 -5.20 11.93
N ALA A 23 -0.09 -5.83 11.21
CA ALA A 23 1.23 -6.18 11.74
C ALA A 23 2.33 -6.22 10.67
N ILE A 24 2.44 -5.16 9.86
CA ILE A 24 3.50 -5.05 8.86
C ILE A 24 4.84 -4.82 9.57
N SER A 25 5.83 -5.68 9.33
CA SER A 25 7.15 -5.55 9.95
C SER A 25 8.00 -4.45 9.28
N HIS A 26 9.00 -3.95 10.01
CA HIS A 26 10.00 -3.04 9.46
C HIS A 26 10.69 -3.65 8.23
N GLU A 27 11.10 -4.91 8.31
CA GLU A 27 11.76 -5.62 7.21
C GLU A 27 10.84 -5.75 5.99
N GLN A 28 9.55 -6.04 6.18
CA GLN A 28 8.58 -6.11 5.09
C GLN A 28 8.42 -4.74 4.41
N ALA A 29 8.28 -3.66 5.18
CA ALA A 29 8.15 -2.31 4.64
C ALA A 29 9.39 -1.87 3.85
N HIS A 30 10.59 -2.29 4.25
CA HIS A 30 11.83 -2.01 3.52
C HIS A 30 12.03 -2.92 2.31
N ALA A 31 11.66 -4.21 2.40
CA ALA A 31 11.75 -5.15 1.28
C ALA A 31 10.77 -4.82 0.16
N GLY A 32 9.58 -4.31 0.50
CA GLY A 32 8.52 -3.99 -0.43
C GLY A 32 7.22 -4.70 -0.07
N ILE A 33 6.12 -3.96 -0.12
CA ILE A 33 4.77 -4.43 0.16
C ILE A 33 3.97 -4.37 -1.13
N THR A 34 3.44 -5.52 -1.54
CA THR A 34 2.51 -5.57 -2.68
C THR A 34 1.17 -4.98 -2.27
N VAL A 35 0.68 -4.03 -3.06
CA VAL A 35 -0.65 -3.43 -2.90
C VAL A 35 -1.41 -3.58 -4.21
N HIS A 36 -2.62 -4.12 -4.12
CA HIS A 36 -3.55 -4.21 -5.23
C HIS A 36 -4.60 -3.11 -5.13
N ILE A 37 -4.85 -2.43 -6.25
CA ILE A 37 -6.00 -1.54 -6.42
C ILE A 37 -7.10 -2.34 -7.14
N PRO A 38 -8.22 -2.64 -6.47
CA PRO A 38 -9.33 -3.34 -7.11
C PRO A 38 -10.00 -2.49 -8.18
N GLY A 39 -10.50 -3.12 -9.23
CA GLY A 39 -11.34 -2.49 -10.22
C GLY A 39 -12.77 -2.25 -9.72
N SER A 40 -13.45 -1.33 -10.39
CA SER A 40 -14.89 -1.12 -10.27
C SER A 40 -15.53 -1.10 -11.65
N VAL A 41 -16.78 -1.55 -11.74
CA VAL A 41 -17.61 -1.50 -12.96
C VAL A 41 -17.82 -0.08 -13.51
N LYS A 42 -17.63 0.96 -12.69
CA LYS A 42 -17.76 2.37 -13.11
C LYS A 42 -16.41 3.01 -13.50
N MET A 43 -15.28 2.33 -13.29
CA MET A 43 -13.98 2.78 -13.79
C MET A 43 -13.92 2.63 -15.31
N CYS A 44 -13.25 3.55 -15.99
CA CYS A 44 -13.14 3.58 -17.44
C CYS A 44 -11.70 3.82 -17.90
N TRP A 45 -11.46 3.49 -19.17
CA TRP A 45 -10.25 3.89 -19.86
C TRP A 45 -10.06 5.41 -19.78
N GLY A 46 -8.85 5.85 -19.47
CA GLY A 46 -8.48 7.25 -19.32
C GLY A 46 -8.61 7.79 -17.88
N ASP A 47 -9.22 7.05 -16.96
CA ASP A 47 -9.28 7.48 -15.55
C ASP A 47 -7.89 7.51 -14.92
N GLY A 48 -7.58 8.59 -14.22
CA GLY A 48 -6.41 8.71 -13.36
C GLY A 48 -6.65 8.07 -12.00
N ILE A 49 -5.71 7.25 -11.53
CA ILE A 49 -5.69 6.68 -10.17
C ILE A 49 -4.61 7.38 -9.38
N HIS A 50 -4.99 8.01 -8.28
CA HIS A 50 -4.07 8.60 -7.31
C HIS A 50 -4.09 7.71 -6.05
N PHE A 51 -3.08 6.86 -5.90
CA PHE A 51 -2.97 5.99 -4.72
C PHE A 51 -2.15 6.66 -3.62
N TYR A 52 -2.65 6.60 -2.39
CA TYR A 52 -2.02 7.18 -1.22
C TYR A 52 -1.55 6.07 -0.26
N TRP A 53 -0.28 6.16 0.15
CA TRP A 53 0.29 5.46 1.29
C TRP A 53 0.71 6.51 2.32
N GLY A 54 -0.21 6.85 3.24
CA GLY A 54 -0.03 7.97 4.14
C GLY A 54 0.28 9.27 3.38
N LYS A 55 1.51 9.79 3.52
CA LYS A 55 1.97 11.01 2.86
C LYS A 55 2.53 10.80 1.45
N ASN A 56 2.76 9.55 1.04
CA ASN A 56 3.26 9.24 -0.29
C ASN A 56 2.09 9.09 -1.25
N VAL A 57 2.26 9.59 -2.47
CA VAL A 57 1.28 9.45 -3.55
C VAL A 57 1.92 8.79 -4.77
N SER A 58 1.17 7.94 -5.44
CA SER A 58 1.57 7.34 -6.71
C SER A 58 0.42 7.45 -7.71
N THR A 59 0.69 8.08 -8.85
CA THR A 59 -0.31 8.31 -9.89
C THR A 59 -0.13 7.36 -11.07
N THR A 60 -1.24 6.98 -11.70
CA THR A 60 -1.24 6.24 -12.97
C THR A 60 -2.53 6.52 -13.73
N THR A 61 -2.59 6.11 -15.00
CA THR A 61 -3.79 6.22 -15.83
C THR A 61 -4.21 4.83 -16.28
N LEU A 62 -5.52 4.56 -16.25
CA LEU A 62 -6.11 3.31 -16.70
C LEU A 62 -6.14 3.22 -18.22
N PHE A 63 -5.42 2.25 -18.77
CA PHE A 63 -5.35 2.01 -20.23
C PHE A 63 -5.87 0.63 -20.65
N HIS A 64 -6.52 -0.11 -19.75
CA HIS A 64 -7.05 -1.45 -20.02
C HIS A 64 -8.51 -1.56 -19.57
N ARG A 65 -9.18 -2.64 -19.98
CA ARG A 65 -10.54 -2.94 -19.54
C ARG A 65 -10.54 -3.25 -18.03
N VAL A 66 -11.56 -2.75 -17.33
CA VAL A 66 -11.76 -2.96 -15.90
C VAL A 66 -13.01 -3.82 -15.70
N GLY A 67 -12.89 -4.84 -14.86
CA GLY A 67 -14.02 -5.64 -14.39
C GLY A 67 -14.15 -5.58 -12.88
N GLU A 68 -15.31 -5.98 -12.35
CA GLU A 68 -15.64 -5.92 -10.90
C GLU A 68 -14.65 -6.70 -9.99
N HIS A 69 -14.00 -7.71 -10.56
CA HIS A 69 -13.02 -8.57 -9.87
C HIS A 69 -11.59 -8.39 -10.40
N SER A 70 -11.36 -7.40 -11.26
CA SER A 70 -10.01 -7.14 -11.77
C SER A 70 -9.14 -6.45 -10.72
N VAL A 71 -7.83 -6.69 -10.79
CA VAL A 71 -6.82 -5.81 -10.18
C VAL A 71 -6.39 -4.83 -11.26
N VAL A 72 -6.68 -3.55 -11.05
CA VAL A 72 -6.38 -2.52 -12.06
C VAL A 72 -5.00 -1.90 -11.89
N ARG A 73 -4.37 -2.17 -10.75
CA ARG A 73 -2.99 -1.77 -10.50
C ARG A 73 -2.38 -2.66 -9.43
N GLU A 74 -1.18 -3.14 -9.70
CA GLU A 74 -0.30 -3.74 -8.71
C GLU A 74 0.86 -2.78 -8.43
N LEU A 75 1.13 -2.53 -7.16
CA LEU A 75 2.15 -1.61 -6.67
C LEU A 75 3.08 -2.35 -5.73
N CYS A 76 4.38 -2.06 -5.77
CA CYS A 76 5.33 -2.44 -4.73
C CYS A 76 5.75 -1.18 -3.97
N VAL A 77 5.30 -1.04 -2.72
CA VAL A 77 5.66 0.08 -1.84
C VAL A 77 6.83 -0.35 -0.96
N SER A 78 8.00 0.22 -1.20
CA SER A 78 9.21 -0.03 -0.38
C SER A 78 9.75 1.26 0.22
N TYR A 79 10.06 1.21 1.52
CA TYR A 79 10.66 2.33 2.26
C TYR A 79 12.06 2.70 1.79
N MET A 80 12.68 1.90 0.93
CA MET A 80 13.92 2.25 0.24
C MET A 80 13.71 3.31 -0.85
N PHE A 81 12.50 3.43 -1.40
CA PHE A 81 12.20 4.28 -2.57
C PHE A 81 11.08 5.30 -2.32
N THR A 82 10.50 5.33 -1.12
CA THR A 82 9.48 6.32 -0.75
C THR A 82 10.11 7.57 -0.11
N PRO A 83 9.69 8.78 -0.48
CA PRO A 83 10.20 10.02 0.12
C PRO A 83 9.80 10.21 1.58
N HIS A 84 8.66 9.65 2.02
CA HIS A 84 8.15 9.82 3.37
C HIS A 84 7.98 8.46 4.07
N ILE A 85 8.97 8.07 4.86
CA ILE A 85 8.89 6.88 5.71
C ILE A 85 7.97 7.18 6.90
N GLN A 86 7.01 6.29 7.16
CA GLN A 86 6.06 6.40 8.27
C GLN A 86 5.99 5.07 9.02
N TYR A 87 5.81 5.12 10.34
CA TYR A 87 5.58 3.93 11.17
C TYR A 87 4.35 4.16 12.03
N GLY A 88 3.76 3.09 12.56
CA GLY A 88 2.48 3.10 13.26
C GLY A 88 1.30 2.97 12.30
N LEU A 89 0.17 3.55 12.67
CA LEU A 89 -1.06 3.52 11.87
C LEU A 89 -0.94 4.42 10.63
N ILE A 90 -1.19 3.84 9.46
CA ILE A 90 -1.12 4.51 8.17
C ILE A 90 -2.38 4.17 7.39
N ASP A 91 -2.99 5.19 6.78
CA ASP A 91 -4.15 5.03 5.91
C ASP A 91 -3.72 4.89 4.45
N LEU A 92 -4.28 3.87 3.80
CA LEU A 92 -4.15 3.61 2.37
C LEU A 92 -5.52 3.78 1.72
N TYR A 93 -5.56 4.57 0.65
CA TYR A 93 -6.76 4.74 -0.17
C TYR A 93 -6.34 5.20 -1.56
N TYR A 94 -7.28 5.26 -2.49
CA TYR A 94 -7.06 5.89 -3.78
C TYR A 94 -8.22 6.78 -4.18
N GLU A 95 -7.89 7.76 -5.00
CA GLU A 95 -8.83 8.65 -5.65
C GLU A 95 -8.84 8.38 -7.15
N LEU A 96 -10.01 8.56 -7.76
CA LEU A 96 -10.19 8.46 -9.20
C LEU A 96 -10.46 9.83 -9.81
N TYR A 97 -9.78 10.13 -10.90
CA TYR A 97 -9.92 11.37 -11.63
C TYR A 97 -10.34 11.08 -13.07
N ARG A 98 -11.37 11.77 -13.56
CA ARG A 98 -11.78 11.77 -14.98
C ARG A 98 -11.84 13.20 -15.47
N ASP A 99 -11.21 13.48 -16.60
CA ASP A 99 -11.09 14.83 -17.16
C ASP A 99 -10.61 15.86 -16.13
N CYS A 100 -9.58 15.49 -15.35
CA CYS A 100 -9.00 16.28 -14.26
C CYS A 100 -9.95 16.60 -13.10
N ARG A 101 -11.06 15.86 -12.94
CA ARG A 101 -12.01 16.01 -11.82
C ARG A 101 -12.04 14.76 -10.97
N LEU A 102 -12.05 14.93 -9.65
CA LEU A 102 -12.27 13.83 -8.70
C LEU A 102 -13.68 13.26 -8.90
N ILE A 103 -13.77 11.96 -9.16
CA ILE A 103 -15.03 11.22 -9.38
C ILE A 103 -15.30 10.14 -8.34
N GLY A 104 -14.37 9.90 -7.43
CA GLY A 104 -14.60 9.01 -6.30
C GLY A 104 -13.35 8.77 -5.46
N THR A 105 -13.59 8.40 -4.21
CA THR A 105 -12.56 8.07 -3.23
C THR A 105 -12.86 6.68 -2.68
N SER A 106 -11.88 5.79 -2.67
CA SER A 106 -12.06 4.45 -2.12
C SER A 106 -12.26 4.49 -0.61
N PRO A 107 -12.89 3.45 -0.02
CA PRO A 107 -12.74 3.20 1.40
C PRO A 107 -11.27 3.09 1.80
N VAL A 108 -10.99 3.42 3.06
CA VAL A 108 -9.63 3.39 3.63
C VAL A 108 -9.29 1.98 4.10
N LEU A 109 -8.12 1.49 3.70
CA LEU A 109 -7.44 0.39 4.38
C LEU A 109 -6.45 0.97 5.39
N ARG A 110 -6.69 0.74 6.68
CA ARG A 110 -5.76 1.13 7.74
C ARG A 110 -4.75 0.01 7.99
N VAL A 111 -3.46 0.32 7.91
CA VAL A 111 -2.37 -0.60 8.19
C VAL A 111 -1.58 -0.14 9.41
N ASN A 112 -0.87 -1.05 10.06
CA ASN A 112 0.07 -0.74 11.13
C ASN A 112 1.46 -1.24 10.76
N VAL A 113 2.40 -0.31 10.60
CA VAL A 113 3.80 -0.60 10.25
C VAL A 113 4.67 -0.48 11.49
N ASN A 114 5.16 -1.62 11.96
CA ASN A 114 5.94 -1.70 13.18
C ASN A 114 7.31 -1.05 13.01
N TYR A 115 7.64 -0.14 13.93
CA TYR A 115 8.99 0.35 14.04
C TYR A 115 9.84 -0.67 14.81
N SER A 116 10.96 -1.08 14.22
CA SER A 116 12.01 -1.80 14.94
C SER A 116 13.29 -1.00 14.89
N VAL A 117 13.95 -0.84 16.05
CA VAL A 117 15.29 -0.25 16.09
C VAL A 117 16.24 -1.18 15.33
N PRO A 118 17.05 -0.67 14.37
CA PRO A 118 18.03 -1.47 13.67
C PRO A 118 18.93 -2.18 14.68
N VAL A 119 18.98 -3.51 14.63
CA VAL A 119 19.83 -4.29 15.53
C VAL A 119 21.28 -3.95 15.21
N THR A 120 21.97 -3.30 16.15
CA THR A 120 23.38 -2.92 15.96
C THR A 120 24.23 -4.17 15.70
N SER A 121 25.33 -4.02 14.96
CA SER A 121 26.30 -5.10 14.73
C SER A 121 26.77 -5.75 16.04
N ARG A 122 26.89 -4.95 17.10
CA ARG A 122 27.21 -5.39 18.47
C ARG A 122 26.13 -6.27 19.09
N GLN A 123 24.86 -5.91 18.94
CA GLN A 123 23.72 -6.75 19.40
C GLN A 123 23.63 -8.05 18.60
N ARG A 124 23.84 -7.99 17.27
CA ARG A 124 23.85 -9.19 16.40
C ARG A 124 24.99 -10.16 16.78
N ASN A 125 26.18 -9.63 17.04
CA ASN A 125 27.31 -10.45 17.51
C ASN A 125 27.09 -11.03 18.91
N ARG A 126 26.49 -10.25 19.82
CA ARG A 126 26.14 -10.75 21.17
C ARG A 126 25.12 -11.89 21.11
N LYS A 127 24.08 -11.80 20.27
CA LYS A 127 23.08 -12.86 20.06
C LYS A 127 23.71 -14.14 19.48
N ARG A 128 24.65 -14.00 18.54
CA ARG A 128 25.43 -15.12 18.00
C ARG A 128 26.32 -15.79 19.05
N LEU A 129 26.96 -15.01 19.93
CA LEU A 129 27.76 -15.54 21.03
C LEU A 129 26.91 -16.26 22.09
N THR A 130 25.72 -15.75 22.43
CA THR A 130 24.81 -16.42 23.38
C THR A 130 24.27 -17.73 22.82
N ASN A 131 23.83 -17.78 21.55
CA ASN A 131 23.35 -19.03 20.94
C ASN A 131 24.47 -20.09 20.80
N ARG A 132 25.74 -19.68 20.70
CA ARG A 132 26.88 -20.61 20.69
C ARG A 132 27.23 -21.15 22.08
N ARG A 133 26.96 -20.40 23.14
CA ARG A 133 27.26 -20.78 24.53
C ARG A 133 26.16 -21.62 25.16
N PHE A 134 24.92 -21.42 24.74
CA PHE A 134 23.77 -22.18 25.18
C PHE A 134 23.00 -22.63 23.93
N PRO A 135 23.45 -23.69 23.25
CA PRO A 135 22.60 -24.35 22.28
C PRO A 135 21.39 -24.90 23.05
N ASP A 136 20.18 -24.56 22.60
CA ASP A 136 18.97 -25.20 23.10
C ASP A 136 19.14 -26.72 22.91
N LYS A 137 18.96 -27.48 24.00
CA LYS A 137 19.06 -28.95 24.02
C LYS A 137 17.90 -29.59 23.25
#